data_AF-A0A7R9LKN0-F1
#
_entry.id   AF-A0A7R9LKN0-F1
#
_cell.length_a   1.000
_cell.length_b   1.000
_cell.length_c   1.000
_cell.angle_alpha   90.00
_cell.angle_beta   90.00
_cell.angle_gamma   90.00
#
_symmetry.space_group_name_H-M   'P 1'
#
loop_
_entity.id
_entity.type
_entity.pdbx_description
1 polymer ?
#
loop_
_entity_poly.entity_id
_entity_poly.type
_entity_poly.pdbx_seq_one_letter_code
_entity_poly.pdbx_strand_id
1 'polypeptide(L)'
;MCDRMRDSIDGQKSKHKVFLYSTHDSLLSVLLSALNIYNGIPPPYGSTIMFELYEINCGDDHKTSDGKQQLSPQSQQPIGHRLEVHYLNVTESEKSYLLAVNGCAFGTRNETMVCDVKHFLDSMKTLIVDNWDDECKDTYWRRLFRTIEL
;
A
#
# COMPACT_ATOMS: atom_id res chain seq x y z
N MET A 1 -4.48 -1.80 -8.32
CA MET A 1 -4.53 -1.18 -6.98
C MET A 1 -3.89 0.21 -7.00
N CYS A 2 -2.58 0.33 -7.28
CA CYS A 2 -1.87 1.61 -7.34
C CYS A 2 -2.53 2.64 -8.27
N ASP A 3 -3.00 2.23 -9.44
CA ASP A 3 -3.69 3.15 -10.36
C ASP A 3 -5.01 3.68 -9.77
N ARG A 4 -5.75 2.86 -9.03
CA ARG A 4 -6.97 3.32 -8.35
C ARG A 4 -6.68 4.35 -7.27
N MET A 5 -5.56 4.20 -6.56
CA MET A 5 -5.11 5.21 -5.61
C MET A 5 -4.71 6.50 -6.33
N ARG A 6 -4.01 6.42 -7.46
CA ARG A 6 -3.65 7.58 -8.30
C ARG A 6 -4.89 8.31 -8.81
N ASP A 7 -5.84 7.59 -9.40
CA ASP A 7 -7.12 8.15 -9.84
C ASP A 7 -7.81 8.93 -8.71
N SER A 8 -7.81 8.37 -7.49
CA SER A 8 -8.40 9.01 -6.33
C SER A 8 -7.66 10.27 -5.89
N ILE A 9 -6.32 10.27 -5.95
CA ILE A 9 -5.47 11.41 -5.58
C ILE A 9 -5.59 12.55 -6.59
N ASP A 10 -5.68 12.21 -7.88
CA ASP A 10 -5.80 13.17 -8.99
C ASP A 10 -7.21 13.80 -9.07
N GLY A 11 -8.10 13.46 -8.14
CA GLY A 11 -9.47 13.96 -8.10
C GLY A 11 -10.38 13.34 -9.15
N GLN A 12 -9.94 12.28 -9.82
CA GLN A 12 -10.78 11.51 -10.74
C GLN A 12 -11.73 10.65 -9.91
N LYS A 13 -12.88 11.24 -9.57
CA LYS A 13 -13.91 10.58 -8.75
C LYS A 13 -14.42 9.32 -9.45
N SER A 14 -13.86 8.19 -9.03
CA SER A 14 -14.42 6.86 -9.26
C SER A 14 -15.85 6.81 -8.74
N LYS A 15 -16.75 6.13 -9.48
CA LYS A 15 -18.11 5.83 -9.00
C LYS A 15 -18.10 4.98 -7.71
N HIS A 16 -17.02 4.23 -7.48
CA HIS A 16 -16.89 3.28 -6.39
C HIS A 16 -15.87 3.76 -5.37
N LYS A 17 -16.22 3.67 -4.08
CA LYS A 17 -15.32 3.99 -2.95
C LYS A 17 -14.59 2.77 -2.40
N VAL A 18 -15.08 1.57 -2.71
CA VAL A 18 -14.54 0.30 -2.23
C VAL A 18 -14.32 -0.61 -3.43
N PHE A 19 -13.15 -1.23 -3.49
CA PHE A 19 -12.79 -2.23 -4.48
C PHE A 19 -12.45 -3.53 -3.74
N LEU A 20 -13.17 -4.60 -4.07
CA LEU A 20 -12.96 -5.92 -3.45
C LEU A 20 -12.35 -6.87 -4.49
N TYR A 21 -11.22 -7.47 -4.15
CA TYR A 21 -10.53 -8.44 -4.99
C TYR A 21 -10.50 -9.79 -4.28
N SER A 22 -11.25 -10.77 -4.80
CA SER A 22 -11.22 -12.14 -4.28
C SER A 22 -10.06 -12.91 -4.92
N THR A 23 -9.27 -13.59 -4.10
CA THR A 23 -8.09 -14.33 -4.54
C THR A 23 -7.76 -15.49 -3.59
N HIS A 24 -6.64 -16.17 -3.84
CA HIS A 24 -6.09 -17.25 -3.04
C HIS A 24 -5.00 -16.77 -2.08
N ASP A 25 -4.76 -17.57 -1.04
CA ASP A 25 -3.68 -17.41 -0.06
C ASP A 25 -2.30 -17.17 -0.69
N SER A 26 -1.98 -17.90 -1.76
CA SER A 26 -0.74 -17.74 -2.52
C SER A 26 -0.53 -16.32 -3.06
N LEU A 27 -1.58 -15.67 -3.58
CA LEU A 27 -1.47 -14.28 -4.05
C LEU A 27 -1.28 -13.32 -2.88
N LEU A 28 -1.95 -13.58 -1.75
CA LEU A 28 -1.76 -12.78 -0.53
C LEU A 28 -0.32 -12.92 -0.01
N SER A 29 0.25 -14.13 0.02
CA SER A 29 1.66 -14.34 0.38
C SER A 29 2.61 -13.59 -0.54
N VAL A 30 2.41 -13.67 -1.85
CA VAL A 30 3.24 -12.96 -2.83
C VAL A 30 3.11 -11.44 -2.67
N LEU A 31 1.91 -10.93 -2.44
CA LEU A 31 1.69 -9.49 -2.19
C LEU A 31 2.38 -9.04 -0.90
N LEU A 32 2.21 -9.77 0.21
CA LEU A 32 2.91 -9.48 1.47
C LEU A 32 4.43 -9.56 1.30
N SER A 33 4.91 -10.48 0.47
CA SER A 33 6.32 -10.65 0.18
C SER A 33 6.86 -9.48 -0.66
N ALA A 34 6.11 -9.03 -1.67
CA ALA A 34 6.44 -7.85 -2.47
C ALA A 34 6.50 -6.59 -1.59
N LEU A 35 5.60 -6.48 -0.61
CA LEU A 35 5.61 -5.41 0.39
C LEU A 35 6.69 -5.56 1.48
N ASN A 36 7.48 -6.65 1.42
CA ASN A 36 8.53 -6.99 2.38
C ASN A 36 8.04 -7.12 3.85
N ILE A 37 6.84 -7.65 4.04
CA ILE A 37 6.18 -7.83 5.36
C ILE A 37 5.64 -9.25 5.56
N TYR A 38 5.97 -10.17 4.67
CA TYR A 38 5.55 -11.56 4.81
C TYR A 38 6.32 -12.25 5.94
N ASN A 39 5.58 -12.96 6.79
CA ASN A 39 6.13 -13.65 7.96
C ASN A 39 6.50 -15.12 7.71
N GLY A 40 6.38 -15.61 6.46
CA GLY A 40 6.65 -17.00 6.12
C GLY A 40 5.51 -17.98 6.44
N ILE A 41 4.39 -17.51 6.98
CA ILE A 41 3.23 -18.33 7.34
C ILE A 41 2.14 -18.14 6.27
N PRO A 42 1.57 -19.21 5.70
CA PRO A 42 0.46 -19.09 4.75
C PRO A 42 -0.72 -18.30 5.35
N PRO A 43 -1.27 -17.31 4.63
CA PRO A 43 -2.44 -16.56 5.07
C PRO A 43 -3.60 -17.52 5.37
N PRO A 44 -4.26 -17.39 6.53
CA PRO A 44 -5.37 -18.26 6.88
C PRO A 44 -6.60 -18.00 6.00
N TYR A 45 -7.56 -18.91 6.05
CA TYR A 45 -8.81 -18.79 5.30
C TYR A 45 -9.51 -17.46 5.63
N GLY A 46 -10.04 -16.78 4.62
CA GLY A 46 -10.73 -15.50 4.80
C GLY A 46 -9.81 -14.33 5.18
N SER A 47 -8.48 -14.52 5.19
CA SER A 47 -7.57 -13.42 5.43
C SER A 47 -7.72 -12.31 4.38
N THR A 48 -7.59 -11.07 4.83
CA THR A 48 -7.87 -9.88 4.01
C THR A 48 -6.79 -8.84 4.24
N ILE A 49 -6.27 -8.27 3.15
CA ILE A 49 -5.40 -7.09 3.18
C ILE A 49 -6.23 -5.90 2.72
N MET A 50 -6.29 -4.86 3.54
CA MET A 50 -7.06 -3.65 3.28
C MET A 50 -6.09 -2.50 3.08
N PHE A 51 -6.29 -1.74 2.01
CA PHE A 51 -5.56 -0.51 1.74
C PHE A 51 -6.53 0.65 1.86
N GLU A 52 -6.32 1.49 2.87
CA GLU A 52 -7.20 2.60 3.22
C GLU A 52 -6.51 3.93 2.90
N LEU A 53 -7.14 4.71 2.03
CA LEU A 53 -6.64 6.00 1.56
C LEU A 53 -7.43 7.11 2.26
N TYR A 54 -6.72 8.00 2.96
CA TYR A 54 -7.29 9.14 3.68
C TYR A 54 -6.84 10.45 3.06
N GLU A 55 -7.76 11.40 2.99
CA GLU A 55 -7.48 12.79 2.59
C GLU A 55 -7.16 13.60 3.85
N ILE A 56 -6.01 14.26 3.90
CA ILE A 56 -5.57 15.07 5.04
C ILE A 56 -5.94 16.53 4.76
N ASN A 57 -6.81 17.10 5.57
CA ASN A 57 -7.18 18.51 5.50
C ASN A 57 -6.41 19.36 6.52
N CYS A 58 -6.27 20.67 6.26
CA CYS A 58 -5.57 21.62 7.13
C CYS A 58 -6.15 21.83 8.54
N GLY A 59 -7.09 21.00 9.00
CA GLY A 59 -7.74 21.14 10.30
C GLY A 59 -7.59 19.94 11.24
N ASP A 60 -7.11 18.79 10.76
CA ASP A 60 -7.36 17.54 11.48
C ASP A 60 -6.21 17.06 12.38
N ASP A 61 -4.95 17.48 12.18
CA ASP A 61 -3.81 16.84 12.87
C ASP A 61 -2.69 17.77 13.37
N HIS A 62 -3.04 18.89 14.02
CA HIS A 62 -2.11 19.51 14.99
C HIS A 62 -2.84 20.23 16.14
N LYS A 63 -3.40 19.47 17.08
CA LYS A 63 -3.45 19.96 18.47
C LYS A 63 -2.08 19.69 19.10
N THR A 64 -1.06 20.46 18.73
CA THR A 64 0.04 20.70 19.67
C THR A 64 -0.54 21.44 20.86
N SER A 65 -0.11 21.06 22.06
CA SER A 65 -0.54 21.68 23.31
C SER A 65 -0.13 23.15 23.48
N ASP A 66 0.49 23.78 22.48
CA ASP A 66 0.87 25.18 22.52
C ASP A 66 0.07 25.98 21.50
N GLY A 67 -1.05 26.54 21.99
CA GLY A 67 -1.96 27.33 21.19
C GLY A 67 -1.31 28.56 20.58
N LYS A 68 -1.35 28.63 19.24
CA LYS A 68 -1.72 29.80 18.43
C LYS A 68 -1.30 29.50 16.99
N GLN A 69 -2.26 29.44 16.08
CA GLN A 69 -2.21 30.29 14.89
C GLN A 69 -3.56 30.35 14.17
N GLN A 70 -3.90 31.59 13.86
CA GLN A 70 -5.04 32.03 13.09
C GLN A 70 -4.55 32.16 11.66
N LEU A 71 -5.05 31.36 10.71
CA LEU A 71 -4.77 31.53 9.29
C LEU A 71 -6.06 31.44 8.45
N SER A 72 -6.03 32.18 7.35
CA SER A 72 -7.09 32.69 6.48
C SER A 72 -8.02 31.67 5.79
N PRO A 73 -9.26 32.06 5.42
CA PRO A 73 -10.25 31.18 4.78
C PRO A 73 -10.12 31.19 3.24
N GLN A 74 -9.03 30.71 2.66
CA GLN A 74 -8.94 30.53 1.19
C GLN A 74 -8.00 29.38 0.79
N SER A 75 -8.54 28.16 0.76
CA SER A 75 -8.33 27.11 -0.28
C SER A 75 -8.86 25.76 0.24
N GLN A 76 -9.98 25.27 -0.30
CA GLN A 76 -10.50 23.92 -0.06
C GLN A 76 -9.68 22.82 -0.78
N GLN A 77 -8.35 22.84 -0.67
CA GLN A 77 -7.50 21.77 -1.21
C GLN A 77 -6.89 20.94 -0.07
N PRO A 78 -6.86 19.60 -0.19
CA PRO A 78 -6.21 18.75 0.80
C PRO A 78 -4.70 19.02 0.88
N ILE A 79 -4.13 18.95 2.08
CA ILE A 79 -2.68 19.07 2.30
C ILE A 79 -1.96 17.87 1.70
N GLY A 80 -2.57 16.69 1.75
CA GLY A 80 -1.97 15.45 1.29
C GLY A 80 -2.89 14.26 1.48
N HIS A 81 -2.37 13.07 1.21
CA HIS A 81 -3.09 11.82 1.42
C HIS A 81 -2.25 10.86 2.27
N ARG A 82 -2.91 10.16 3.21
CA ARG A 82 -2.30 9.12 4.05
C ARG A 82 -2.76 7.74 3.59
N LEU A 83 -1.84 6.79 3.54
CA LEU A 83 -2.14 5.37 3.34
C LEU A 83 -2.04 4.61 4.65
N GLU A 84 -3.05 3.82 4.96
CA GLU A 84 -2.97 2.79 6.00
C GLU A 84 -3.19 1.42 5.36
N VAL A 85 -2.37 0.44 5.77
CA VAL A 85 -2.48 -0.92 5.28
C VAL A 85 -2.77 -1.83 6.46
N HIS A 86 -3.90 -2.51 6.42
CA HIS A 86 -4.38 -3.37 7.50
C HIS A 86 -4.40 -4.83 7.03
N TYR A 87 -4.05 -5.74 7.93
CA TYR A 87 -4.12 -7.18 7.70
C TYR A 87 -5.05 -7.81 8.71
N LEU A 88 -6.07 -8.51 8.21
CA LEU A 88 -6.94 -9.36 9.01
C LEU A 88 -6.56 -10.81 8.73
N ASN A 89 -5.95 -11.45 9.72
CA ASN A 89 -5.52 -12.86 9.67
C ASN A 89 -6.21 -13.74 10.71
N VAL A 90 -7.20 -13.22 11.43
CA VAL A 90 -8.02 -14.00 12.36
C VAL A 90 -9.46 -13.72 12.01
N THR A 91 -10.14 -14.71 11.43
CA THR A 91 -11.53 -14.56 10.96
C THR A 91 -12.53 -14.29 12.08
N GLU A 92 -12.21 -14.73 13.29
CA GLU A 92 -13.04 -14.53 14.48
C GLU A 92 -12.79 -13.18 15.16
N SER A 93 -11.80 -12.42 14.70
CA SER A 93 -11.48 -11.11 15.25
C SER A 93 -12.07 -10.01 14.38
N GLU A 94 -12.60 -8.98 15.01
CA GLU A 94 -12.92 -7.71 14.34
C GLU A 94 -11.69 -6.80 14.24
N LYS A 95 -10.58 -7.17 14.90
CA LYS A 95 -9.39 -6.35 14.99
C LYS A 95 -8.41 -6.69 13.87
N SER A 96 -8.18 -5.72 12.99
CA SER A 96 -7.09 -5.76 12.02
C SER A 96 -5.76 -5.33 12.64
N TYR A 97 -4.66 -5.72 12.00
CA TYR A 97 -3.30 -5.32 12.35
C TYR A 97 -2.78 -4.30 11.34
N LEU A 98 -2.37 -3.12 11.83
CA LEU A 98 -1.72 -2.13 10.99
C LEU A 98 -0.34 -2.66 10.56
N LEU A 99 -0.09 -2.67 9.25
CA LEU A 99 1.12 -3.19 8.65
C LEU A 99 2.16 -2.09 8.44
N ALA A 100 3.39 -2.44 8.79
CA ALA A 100 4.57 -1.62 8.62
C ALA A 100 5.15 -1.78 7.21
N VAL A 101 4.57 -1.09 6.21
CA VAL A 101 4.98 -1.27 4.81
C VAL A 101 6.33 -0.62 4.52
N ASN A 102 7.19 -1.35 3.80
CA ASN A 102 8.48 -0.82 3.37
C ASN A 102 8.29 0.33 2.37
N GLY A 103 9.04 1.43 2.55
CA GLY A 103 8.76 2.67 1.81
C GLY A 103 7.69 3.55 2.46
N CYS A 104 7.40 3.37 3.74
CA CYS A 104 6.84 4.40 4.58
C CYS A 104 7.91 4.67 5.66
N ALA A 105 8.51 5.85 5.70
CA ALA A 105 9.55 6.14 6.69
C ALA A 105 8.96 6.07 8.11
N PHE A 106 9.43 5.13 8.92
CA PHE A 106 9.25 5.18 10.36
C PHE A 106 10.04 6.37 10.89
N GLY A 107 9.37 7.51 11.07
CA GLY A 107 9.95 8.69 11.68
C GLY A 107 10.58 8.31 13.03
N THR A 108 11.90 8.35 13.09
CA THR A 108 12.63 8.27 14.35
C THR A 108 12.30 9.50 15.18
N ARG A 109 11.74 9.27 16.38
CA ARG A 109 11.44 10.23 17.45
C ARG A 109 10.31 11.24 17.17
N ASN A 110 9.14 10.95 17.74
CA ASN A 110 8.04 11.89 18.00
C ASN A 110 7.34 12.52 16.79
N GLU A 111 7.16 11.79 15.69
CA GLU A 111 6.21 12.18 14.63
C GLU A 111 5.27 11.00 14.32
N THR A 112 3.97 11.29 14.33
CA THR A 112 2.88 10.36 14.05
C THR A 112 3.14 9.61 12.74
N MET A 113 2.95 8.28 12.75
CA MET A 113 3.10 7.42 11.57
C MET A 113 2.15 7.88 10.45
N VAL A 114 2.63 8.72 9.54
CA VAL A 114 1.89 9.11 8.34
C VAL A 114 2.66 8.57 7.15
N CYS A 115 2.20 7.45 6.59
CA CYS A 115 2.71 7.03 5.30
C CYS A 115 2.12 7.96 4.22
N ASP A 116 2.96 8.80 3.63
CA ASP A 116 2.60 9.53 2.41
C ASP A 116 2.41 8.53 1.27
N VAL A 117 1.21 8.52 0.70
CA VAL A 117 0.82 7.61 -0.39
C VAL A 117 1.77 7.74 -1.58
N LYS A 118 2.35 8.92 -1.82
CA LYS A 118 3.31 9.13 -2.91
C LYS A 118 4.55 8.28 -2.73
N HIS A 119 5.13 8.25 -1.53
CA HIS A 119 6.32 7.47 -1.25
C HIS A 119 6.04 5.95 -1.35
N PHE A 120 4.84 5.53 -0.91
CA PHE A 120 4.39 4.16 -1.13
C PHE A 120 4.30 3.81 -2.62
N LEU A 121 3.66 4.66 -3.42
CA LEU A 121 3.51 4.44 -4.86
C LEU A 121 4.86 4.39 -5.58
N ASP A 122 5.83 5.21 -5.16
CA ASP A 122 7.18 5.19 -5.71
C ASP A 122 7.93 3.91 -5.33
N SER A 123 7.77 3.43 -4.10
CA SER A 123 8.35 2.16 -3.67
C SER A 123 7.79 0.99 -4.48
N MET A 124 6.48 1.02 -4.75
CA MET A 124 5.81 0.01 -5.59
C MET A 124 6.23 0.04 -7.06
N LYS A 125 6.67 1.18 -7.62
CA LYS A 125 7.12 1.26 -9.03
C LYS A 125 8.25 0.28 -9.33
N THR A 126 9.15 0.05 -8.37
CA THR A 126 10.28 -0.87 -8.55
C THR A 126 9.86 -2.34 -8.64
N LEU A 127 8.65 -2.68 -8.20
CA LEU A 127 8.10 -4.03 -8.15
C LEU A 127 7.11 -4.30 -9.28
N ILE A 128 6.59 -3.23 -9.92
CA ILE A 128 5.61 -3.33 -10.99
C ILE A 128 6.38 -3.37 -12.31
N VAL A 129 6.23 -4.48 -13.01
CA VAL A 129 6.83 -4.72 -14.32
C VAL A 129 6.20 -3.80 -15.38
N ASP A 130 7.03 -3.14 -16.18
CA ASP A 130 6.57 -2.29 -17.28
C ASP A 130 5.99 -3.11 -18.44
N ASN A 131 6.60 -4.26 -18.74
CA ASN A 131 6.17 -5.15 -19.82
C ASN A 131 6.30 -6.62 -19.41
N TRP A 132 5.16 -7.17 -18.96
CA TRP A 132 5.08 -8.52 -18.43
C TRP A 132 5.49 -9.58 -19.46
N ASP A 133 5.09 -9.40 -20.72
CA ASP A 133 5.36 -10.37 -21.78
C ASP A 133 6.85 -10.45 -22.10
N ASP A 134 7.55 -9.33 -22.08
CA ASP A 134 8.98 -9.29 -22.40
C ASP A 134 9.84 -9.78 -21.24
N GLU A 135 9.50 -9.44 -19.99
CA GLU A 135 10.19 -10.01 -18.82
C GLU A 135 9.96 -11.52 -18.68
N CYS A 136 8.74 -12.00 -18.96
CA CYS A 136 8.44 -13.43 -18.93
C CYS A 136 9.13 -14.23 -20.04
N LYS A 137 9.50 -13.57 -21.15
CA LYS A 137 10.28 -14.19 -22.23
C LYS A 137 11.75 -14.34 -21.88
N ASP A 138 12.24 -13.80 -20.77
CA ASP A 138 13.66 -13.89 -20.45
C ASP A 138 14.11 -15.36 -20.34
N THR A 139 14.94 -15.75 -21.30
CA THR A 139 15.24 -17.14 -21.65
C THR A 139 16.47 -17.69 -20.91
N TYR A 140 17.06 -16.94 -19.98
CA TYR A 140 18.22 -17.38 -19.21
C TYR A 140 18.00 -18.76 -18.55
N TRP A 141 16.79 -19.02 -18.03
CA TRP A 141 16.43 -20.32 -17.44
C TRP A 141 16.16 -21.44 -18.47
N ARG A 142 15.71 -21.10 -19.69
CA ARG A 142 15.55 -22.09 -20.77
C ARG A 142 16.89 -22.58 -21.32
N ARG A 143 17.97 -21.81 -21.18
CA ARG A 143 19.34 -22.23 -21.56
C ARG A 143 19.95 -23.20 -20.53
N LEU A 144 19.70 -23.02 -19.24
CA LEU A 144 20.25 -23.92 -18.21
C LEU A 144 19.67 -25.34 -18.30
N PHE A 145 18.34 -25.47 -18.50
CA PHE A 145 17.68 -26.78 -18.52
C PHE A 145 17.87 -27.58 -19.82
N ARG A 146 18.31 -26.97 -20.93
CA ARG A 146 18.67 -27.72 -22.16
C ARG A 146 20.04 -28.40 -22.08
N THR A 147 20.82 -28.18 -21.02
CA THR A 147 22.15 -28.79 -20.86
C THR A 147 22.12 -30.05 -19.97
N ILE A 148 20.94 -30.47 -19.51
CA ILE A 148 20.73 -31.69 -18.68
C ILE A 148 19.83 -32.69 -19.45
N GLU A 149 20.03 -32.81 -20.76
CA GLU A 149 19.69 -34.01 -21.51
C GLU A 149 20.99 -34.47 -22.20
N LEU A 150 21.83 -35.16 -21.43
CA LEU A 150 22.91 -36.02 -21.91
C LEU A 150 22.61 -37.45 -21.44
#